data_AF-A0AAV7JLG1-F1
#
_entry.id   AF-A0AAV7JLG1-F1
#
_cell.length_a   1.000
_cell.length_b   1.000
_cell.length_c   1.000
_cell.angle_alpha   90.00
_cell.angle_beta   90.00
_cell.angle_gamma   90.00
#
_symmetry.space_group_name_H-M   'P 1'
#
loop_
_entity.id
_entity.type
_entity.pdbx_description
1 polymer ?
#
loop_
_entity_poly.entity_id
_entity_poly.type
_entity_poly.pdbx_seq_one_letter_code
_entity_poly.pdbx_strand_id
1 'polypeptide(L)'
;MNTSIGPLNTNSYGSGSKVQLDSLTTLDTTLTNLQDTIDAGAELCLELAGEVKHSRRRKSHLEQLSSTTESLATVDSEIILMKEALSFVIESIPNTESTSKSVDLARMYQNKFDEVNSTDLDLTNHKYIHSFRQHLLGEQGGAPERLEGDLLLSQVQVSTICPLTQQQLRSPMKNTRCGHVYSRQAILAHIRAKKGGAQCPASGCAAGVVIDELSADREMENRMKRESRVRKSTAENVMVYNKK
;
A
#
# COMPACT_ATOMS: atom_id res chain seq x y z
N MET A 1 -72.45 16.38 -15.11
CA MET A 1 -71.76 16.18 -13.82
C MET A 1 -70.49 15.40 -14.09
N ASN A 2 -69.41 15.97 -13.61
CA ASN A 2 -68.01 15.65 -13.85
C ASN A 2 -67.60 14.43 -13.01
N THR A 3 -66.83 13.50 -13.56
CA THR A 3 -65.75 12.86 -12.79
C THR A 3 -64.74 12.18 -13.72
N SER A 4 -63.60 12.87 -13.79
CA SER A 4 -62.33 12.49 -14.37
C SER A 4 -61.79 11.17 -13.82
N ILE A 5 -61.42 10.24 -14.71
CA ILE A 5 -60.51 9.14 -14.39
C ILE A 5 -59.14 9.60 -14.92
N GLY A 6 -58.30 10.08 -14.01
CA GLY A 6 -56.93 10.50 -14.31
C GLY A 6 -56.04 9.33 -14.73
N PRO A 7 -54.94 9.58 -15.45
CA PRO A 7 -54.04 8.53 -15.90
C PRO A 7 -53.30 7.91 -14.71
N LEU A 8 -53.20 6.58 -14.72
CA LEU A 8 -52.33 5.80 -13.84
C LEU A 8 -50.87 6.23 -14.09
N ASN A 9 -50.34 7.06 -13.19
CA ASN A 9 -48.93 7.37 -13.10
C ASN A 9 -48.19 6.14 -12.55
N THR A 10 -47.62 5.32 -13.44
CA THR A 10 -46.68 4.26 -13.07
C THR A 10 -45.26 4.80 -13.21
N ASN A 11 -44.82 5.50 -12.17
CA ASN A 11 -43.44 5.93 -12.01
C ASN A 11 -42.65 4.74 -11.44
N SER A 12 -42.04 3.89 -12.29
CA SER A 12 -41.24 2.75 -11.81
C SER A 12 -40.06 2.34 -12.69
N TYR A 13 -39.49 3.26 -13.48
CA TYR A 13 -38.37 2.94 -14.37
C TYR A 13 -37.16 3.83 -14.05
N GLY A 14 -36.41 3.44 -13.02
CA GLY A 14 -35.15 4.09 -12.60
C GLY A 14 -34.36 3.34 -11.52
N SER A 15 -34.86 2.21 -11.02
CA SER A 15 -34.27 1.47 -9.89
C SER A 15 -33.14 0.51 -10.28
N GLY A 16 -33.16 -0.04 -11.51
CA GLY A 16 -32.25 -1.13 -11.91
C GLY A 16 -30.76 -0.75 -11.93
N SER A 17 -30.40 0.36 -12.57
CA SER A 17 -28.99 0.80 -12.70
C SER A 17 -28.41 1.26 -11.36
N LYS A 18 -29.24 1.88 -10.50
CA LYS A 18 -28.84 2.30 -9.15
C LYS A 18 -28.57 1.11 -8.24
N VAL A 19 -29.45 0.10 -8.26
CA VAL A 19 -29.28 -1.15 -7.50
C VAL A 19 -28.02 -1.92 -7.92
N GLN A 20 -27.66 -1.90 -9.21
CA GLN A 20 -26.42 -2.49 -9.71
C GLN A 20 -25.17 -1.76 -9.21
N LEU A 21 -25.17 -0.42 -9.22
CA LEU A 21 -24.06 0.38 -8.69
C LEU A 21 -23.90 0.22 -7.17
N ASP A 22 -24.99 0.20 -6.42
CA ASP A 22 -24.98 -0.02 -4.96
C ASP A 22 -24.40 -1.41 -4.59
N SER A 23 -24.66 -2.41 -5.42
CA SER A 23 -24.11 -3.77 -5.22
C SER A 23 -22.60 -3.82 -5.48
N LEU A 24 -22.11 -3.16 -6.53
CA LEU A 24 -20.68 -3.10 -6.85
C LEU A 24 -19.88 -2.29 -5.82
N THR A 25 -20.43 -1.17 -5.33
CA THR A 25 -19.79 -0.38 -4.27
C THR A 25 -19.75 -1.13 -2.94
N THR A 26 -20.77 -1.93 -2.63
CA THR A 26 -20.76 -2.84 -1.47
C THR A 26 -19.66 -3.92 -1.60
N LEU A 27 -19.47 -4.47 -2.80
CA LEU A 27 -18.38 -5.41 -3.07
C LEU A 27 -17.00 -4.75 -2.90
N ASP A 28 -16.79 -3.55 -3.44
CA ASP A 28 -15.53 -2.79 -3.28
C ASP A 28 -15.20 -2.50 -1.81
N THR A 29 -16.22 -2.14 -1.02
CA THR A 29 -16.10 -1.96 0.42
C THR A 29 -15.67 -3.25 1.11
N THR A 30 -16.25 -4.39 0.71
CA THR A 30 -15.91 -5.71 1.26
C THR A 30 -14.47 -6.10 0.94
N LEU A 31 -14.02 -5.86 -0.30
CA LEU A 31 -12.64 -6.11 -0.72
C LEU A 31 -11.65 -5.23 0.06
N THR A 32 -12.01 -3.99 0.36
CA THR A 32 -11.21 -3.09 1.21
C THR A 32 -11.08 -3.62 2.63
N ASN A 33 -12.17 -4.08 3.24
CA ASN A 33 -12.12 -4.68 4.58
C ASN A 33 -11.28 -5.98 4.64
N LEU A 34 -11.32 -6.79 3.56
CA LEU A 34 -10.47 -7.97 3.45
C LEU A 34 -8.99 -7.56 3.35
N GLN A 35 -8.66 -6.54 2.55
CA GLN A 35 -7.32 -6.00 2.44
C GLN A 35 -6.79 -5.50 3.79
N ASP A 36 -7.61 -4.77 4.57
CA ASP A 36 -7.25 -4.33 5.93
C ASP A 36 -6.96 -5.52 6.87
N THR A 37 -7.72 -6.61 6.73
CA THR A 37 -7.52 -7.83 7.53
C THR A 37 -6.21 -8.54 7.15
N ILE A 38 -5.89 -8.58 5.86
CA ILE A 38 -4.63 -9.14 5.36
C ILE A 38 -3.43 -8.28 5.80
N ASP A 39 -3.55 -6.95 5.75
CA ASP A 39 -2.55 -6.01 6.28
C ASP A 39 -2.25 -6.29 7.76
N ALA A 40 -3.29 -6.47 8.59
CA ALA A 40 -3.14 -6.81 10.00
C ALA A 40 -2.46 -8.18 10.21
N GLY A 41 -2.82 -9.19 9.39
CA GLY A 41 -2.17 -10.50 9.42
C GLY A 41 -0.68 -10.45 9.05
N ALA A 42 -0.32 -9.61 8.07
CA ALA A 42 1.06 -9.41 7.67
C ALA A 42 1.87 -8.67 8.75
N GLU A 43 1.27 -7.69 9.44
CA GLU A 43 1.90 -7.03 10.59
C GLU A 43 2.13 -8.01 11.74
N LEU A 44 1.18 -8.88 12.05
CA LEU A 44 1.36 -9.92 13.06
C LEU A 44 2.50 -10.88 12.72
N CYS A 45 2.66 -11.25 11.45
CA CYS A 45 3.80 -12.08 11.02
C CYS A 45 5.14 -11.39 11.31
N LEU A 46 5.23 -10.07 11.12
CA LEU A 46 6.42 -9.28 11.46
C LEU A 46 6.66 -9.21 12.97
N GLU A 47 5.62 -8.99 13.76
CA GLU A 47 5.73 -8.93 15.22
C GLU A 47 6.23 -10.25 15.79
N LEU A 48 5.61 -11.37 15.37
CA LEU A 48 6.02 -12.70 15.80
C LEU A 48 7.44 -13.03 15.36
N ALA A 49 7.88 -12.61 14.17
CA ALA A 49 9.25 -12.81 13.72
C ALA A 49 10.26 -12.15 14.69
N GLY A 50 9.92 -10.98 15.24
CA GLY A 50 10.74 -10.27 16.23
C GLY A 50 10.76 -10.90 17.63
N GLU A 51 9.78 -11.73 17.98
CA GLU A 51 9.71 -12.42 19.28
C GLU A 51 10.48 -13.74 19.31
N VAL A 52 10.72 -14.35 18.14
CA VAL A 52 11.34 -15.68 18.00
C VAL A 52 12.85 -15.70 18.33
N LYS A 53 13.41 -14.58 18.83
CA LYS A 53 14.85 -14.33 19.10
C LYS A 53 15.55 -15.40 19.94
N HIS A 54 14.88 -16.02 20.90
CA HIS A 54 15.48 -16.96 21.85
C HIS A 54 14.98 -18.41 21.69
N SER A 55 14.26 -18.70 20.62
CA SER A 55 13.68 -20.01 20.37
C SER A 55 14.73 -20.99 19.81
N ARG A 56 14.86 -22.18 20.42
CA ARG A 56 15.69 -23.29 19.87
C ARG A 56 15.33 -23.66 18.43
N ARG A 57 14.09 -23.40 18.01
CA ARG A 57 13.55 -23.65 16.66
C ARG A 57 13.40 -22.37 15.83
N ARG A 58 14.17 -21.32 16.11
CA ARG A 58 14.08 -20.01 15.43
C ARG A 58 13.99 -20.13 13.92
N LYS A 59 14.90 -20.87 13.29
CA LYS A 59 14.91 -21.05 11.82
C LYS A 59 13.58 -21.59 11.29
N SER A 60 13.07 -22.67 11.89
CA SER A 60 11.80 -23.30 11.48
C SER A 60 10.59 -22.37 11.68
N HIS A 61 10.55 -21.60 12.76
CA HIS A 61 9.47 -20.62 12.96
C HIS A 61 9.55 -19.46 11.97
N LEU A 62 10.74 -18.98 11.65
CA LEU A 62 10.92 -17.92 10.64
C LEU A 62 10.55 -18.39 9.24
N GLU A 63 10.86 -19.64 8.89
CA GLU A 63 10.43 -20.26 7.62
C GLU A 63 8.89 -20.35 7.53
N GLN A 64 8.22 -20.76 8.60
CA GLN A 64 6.74 -20.79 8.66
C GLN A 64 6.12 -19.40 8.51
N LEU A 65 6.68 -18.40 9.19
CA LEU A 65 6.22 -17.01 9.10
C LEU A 65 6.49 -16.40 7.72
N SER A 66 7.61 -16.76 7.07
CA SER A 66 7.91 -16.36 5.68
C SER A 66 6.87 -16.94 4.73
N SER A 67 6.59 -18.25 4.81
CA SER A 67 5.58 -18.92 3.98
C SER A 67 4.18 -18.35 4.20
N THR A 68 3.85 -18.00 5.44
CA THR A 68 2.58 -17.32 5.77
C THR A 68 2.53 -15.94 5.12
N THR A 69 3.64 -15.17 5.18
CA THR A 69 3.73 -13.84 4.55
C THR A 69 3.58 -13.91 3.02
N GLU A 70 4.14 -14.94 2.38
CA GLU A 70 3.97 -15.23 0.95
C GLU A 70 2.52 -15.54 0.57
N SER A 71 1.83 -16.32 1.41
CA SER A 71 0.41 -16.62 1.22
C SER A 71 -0.44 -15.35 1.33
N LEU A 72 -0.18 -14.50 2.33
CA LEU A 72 -0.86 -13.21 2.50
C LEU A 72 -0.58 -12.24 1.33
N ALA A 73 0.65 -12.21 0.81
CA ALA A 73 1.02 -11.40 -0.33
C ALA A 73 0.31 -11.83 -1.63
N THR A 74 0.12 -13.14 -1.81
CA THR A 74 -0.67 -13.70 -2.91
C THR A 74 -2.10 -13.18 -2.84
N VAL A 75 -2.75 -13.33 -1.68
CA VAL A 75 -4.15 -12.91 -1.50
C VAL A 75 -4.32 -11.40 -1.64
N ASP A 76 -3.41 -10.57 -1.13
CA ASP A 76 -3.45 -9.11 -1.32
C ASP A 76 -3.36 -8.74 -2.80
N SER A 77 -2.47 -9.41 -3.54
CA SER A 77 -2.32 -9.19 -4.98
C SER A 77 -3.60 -9.58 -5.73
N GLU A 78 -4.22 -10.73 -5.41
CA GLU A 78 -5.51 -11.13 -5.97
C GLU A 78 -6.62 -10.10 -5.67
N ILE A 79 -6.69 -9.59 -4.44
CA ILE A 79 -7.66 -8.54 -4.07
C ILE A 79 -7.43 -7.27 -4.88
N ILE A 80 -6.17 -6.87 -5.11
CA ILE A 80 -5.83 -5.72 -5.96
C ILE A 80 -6.35 -5.93 -7.39
N LEU A 81 -6.12 -7.10 -7.98
CA LEU A 81 -6.63 -7.45 -9.30
C LEU A 81 -8.17 -7.40 -9.36
N MET A 82 -8.85 -7.95 -8.35
CA MET A 82 -10.31 -7.90 -8.25
C MET A 82 -10.82 -6.45 -8.18
N LYS A 83 -10.17 -5.59 -7.40
CA LYS A 83 -10.55 -4.17 -7.26
C LYS A 83 -10.31 -3.39 -8.55
N GLU A 84 -9.26 -3.70 -9.30
CA GLU A 84 -9.00 -3.10 -10.61
C GLU A 84 -10.11 -3.47 -11.62
N ALA A 85 -10.45 -4.76 -11.70
CA ALA A 85 -11.54 -5.23 -12.56
C ALA A 85 -12.90 -4.63 -12.14
N LEU A 86 -13.14 -4.49 -10.84
CA LEU A 86 -14.37 -3.90 -10.31
C LEU A 86 -14.46 -2.40 -10.61
N SER A 87 -13.36 -1.66 -10.43
CA SER A 87 -13.29 -0.22 -10.74
C SER A 87 -13.56 0.04 -12.23
N PHE A 88 -12.99 -0.78 -13.11
CA PHE A 88 -13.28 -0.73 -14.55
C PHE A 88 -14.77 -0.90 -14.87
N VAL A 89 -15.43 -1.86 -14.22
CA VAL A 89 -16.88 -2.08 -14.40
C VAL A 89 -17.69 -0.90 -13.86
N ILE A 90 -17.34 -0.37 -12.69
CA ILE A 90 -18.00 0.81 -12.10
C ILE A 90 -17.90 2.03 -13.03
N GLU A 91 -16.71 2.31 -13.57
CA GLU A 91 -16.46 3.42 -14.50
C GLU A 91 -17.17 3.25 -15.84
N SER A 92 -17.41 2.01 -16.27
CA SER A 92 -18.07 1.68 -17.53
C SER A 92 -19.60 1.79 -17.47
N ILE A 93 -20.19 2.00 -16.29
CA ILE A 93 -21.64 2.21 -16.14
C ILE A 93 -21.97 3.65 -16.56
N PRO A 94 -22.75 3.87 -17.64
CA PRO A 94 -23.12 5.22 -18.06
C PRO A 94 -23.98 5.92 -17.01
N ASN A 95 -23.70 7.20 -16.74
CA ASN A 95 -24.54 8.06 -15.89
C ASN A 95 -25.94 8.38 -16.48
N THR A 96 -26.32 7.76 -17.60
CA THR A 96 -27.46 8.18 -18.42
C THR A 96 -28.51 7.09 -18.56
N GLU A 97 -29.77 7.46 -18.31
CA GLU A 97 -31.01 6.66 -18.34
C GLU A 97 -31.39 6.06 -19.70
N SER A 98 -30.46 5.93 -20.64
CA SER A 98 -30.79 5.66 -22.05
C SER A 98 -29.81 4.71 -22.72
N THR A 99 -29.79 3.45 -22.28
CA THR A 99 -29.41 2.36 -23.18
C THR A 99 -30.26 1.12 -22.91
N SER A 100 -31.18 0.86 -23.83
CA SER A 100 -32.04 -0.34 -23.95
C SER A 100 -31.28 -1.66 -24.17
N LYS A 101 -29.97 -1.72 -23.90
CA LYS A 101 -29.17 -2.93 -23.96
C LYS A 101 -28.79 -3.31 -22.53
N SER A 102 -29.25 -4.46 -22.06
CA SER A 102 -28.78 -5.05 -20.81
C SER A 102 -27.26 -5.21 -20.89
N VAL A 103 -26.52 -4.37 -20.18
CA VAL A 103 -25.07 -4.50 -20.06
C VAL A 103 -24.80 -5.66 -19.11
N ASP A 104 -24.14 -6.70 -19.60
CA ASP A 104 -23.72 -7.84 -18.80
C ASP A 104 -22.45 -7.46 -18.01
N LEU A 105 -22.66 -6.92 -16.81
CA LEU A 105 -21.60 -6.48 -15.91
C LEU A 105 -20.70 -7.65 -15.47
N ALA A 106 -21.26 -8.85 -15.33
CA ALA A 106 -20.50 -10.03 -14.96
C ALA A 106 -19.52 -10.43 -16.07
N ARG A 107 -19.96 -10.40 -17.33
CA ARG A 107 -19.06 -10.63 -18.47
C ARG A 107 -17.98 -9.55 -18.60
N MET A 108 -18.32 -8.30 -18.31
CA MET A 108 -17.36 -7.20 -18.32
C MET A 108 -16.28 -7.36 -17.25
N TYR A 109 -16.69 -7.70 -16.03
CA TYR A 109 -15.78 -8.04 -14.94
C TYR A 109 -14.87 -9.21 -15.35
N GLN A 110 -15.45 -10.31 -15.82
CA GLN A 110 -14.69 -11.52 -16.14
C GLN A 110 -13.63 -11.27 -17.20
N ASN A 111 -14.00 -10.58 -18.29
CA ASN A 111 -13.04 -10.23 -19.35
C ASN A 111 -11.89 -9.38 -18.82
N LYS A 112 -12.19 -8.40 -17.93
CA LYS A 112 -11.16 -7.54 -17.35
C LYS A 112 -10.30 -8.32 -16.37
N PHE A 113 -10.91 -9.15 -15.52
CA PHE A 113 -10.21 -9.97 -14.56
C PHE A 113 -9.25 -10.94 -15.27
N ASP A 114 -9.70 -11.62 -16.33
CA ASP A 114 -8.85 -12.54 -17.10
C ASP A 114 -7.69 -11.82 -17.82
N GLU A 115 -7.91 -10.58 -18.28
CA GLU A 115 -6.85 -9.74 -18.85
C GLU A 115 -5.74 -9.47 -17.82
N VAL A 116 -6.10 -9.02 -16.61
CA VAL A 116 -5.13 -8.61 -15.59
C VAL A 116 -4.54 -9.82 -14.83
N ASN A 117 -5.32 -10.89 -14.65
CA ASN A 117 -4.91 -12.13 -13.98
C ASN A 117 -4.08 -13.08 -14.87
N SER A 118 -3.85 -12.73 -16.14
CA SER A 118 -3.06 -13.56 -17.08
C SER A 118 -1.55 -13.55 -16.82
N THR A 119 -1.08 -12.79 -15.84
CA THR A 119 0.34 -12.63 -15.51
C THR A 119 0.70 -13.39 -14.24
N ASP A 120 1.82 -14.11 -14.26
CA ASP A 120 2.41 -14.68 -13.03
C ASP A 120 2.65 -13.53 -12.04
N LEU A 121 2.07 -13.63 -10.85
CA LEU A 121 2.19 -12.61 -9.81
C LEU A 121 3.63 -12.58 -9.29
N ASP A 122 4.40 -11.58 -9.74
CA ASP A 122 5.73 -11.31 -9.20
C ASP A 122 5.62 -10.70 -7.80
N LEU A 123 5.68 -11.56 -6.78
CA LEU A 123 5.64 -11.16 -5.38
C LEU A 123 6.98 -10.66 -4.84
N THR A 124 8.06 -10.67 -5.64
CA THR A 124 9.40 -10.31 -5.16
C THR A 124 9.46 -8.89 -4.59
N ASN A 125 8.66 -7.99 -5.14
CA ASN A 125 8.56 -6.58 -4.76
C ASN A 125 7.34 -6.28 -3.87
N HIS A 126 6.58 -7.28 -3.43
CA HIS A 126 5.38 -7.08 -2.63
C HIS A 126 5.70 -6.42 -1.27
N LYS A 127 4.84 -5.47 -0.82
CA LYS A 127 5.06 -4.68 0.41
C LYS A 127 5.31 -5.55 1.65
N TYR A 128 4.59 -6.67 1.79
CA TYR A 128 4.73 -7.59 2.92
C TYR A 128 6.05 -8.36 2.87
N ILE A 129 6.38 -8.91 1.70
CA ILE A 129 7.61 -9.66 1.48
C ILE A 129 8.82 -8.78 1.74
N HIS A 130 8.82 -7.57 1.21
CA HIS A 130 9.87 -6.59 1.45
C HIS A 130 9.99 -6.24 2.94
N SER A 131 8.86 -5.96 3.61
CA SER A 131 8.86 -5.62 5.04
C SER A 131 9.38 -6.76 5.92
N PHE A 132 9.01 -8.01 5.58
CA PHE A 132 9.45 -9.21 6.29
C PHE A 132 10.94 -9.46 6.11
N ARG A 133 11.43 -9.42 4.87
CA ARG A 133 12.85 -9.52 4.55
C ARG A 133 13.66 -8.43 5.26
N GLN A 134 13.18 -7.19 5.22
CA GLN A 134 13.87 -6.09 5.87
C GLN A 134 13.90 -6.23 7.39
N HIS A 135 12.83 -6.76 8.00
CA HIS A 135 12.81 -7.03 9.44
C HIS A 135 13.87 -8.07 9.81
N LEU A 136 13.99 -9.15 9.05
CA LEU A 136 15.02 -10.18 9.26
C LEU A 136 16.44 -9.63 9.10
N LEU A 137 16.66 -8.73 8.15
CA LEU A 137 17.98 -8.12 7.91
C LEU A 137 18.34 -7.03 8.94
N GLY A 138 17.37 -6.21 9.34
CA GLY A 138 17.58 -5.08 10.26
C GLY A 138 17.86 -5.49 11.71
N GLU A 139 17.45 -6.70 12.10
CA GLU A 139 17.77 -7.28 13.41
C GLU A 139 19.13 -8.01 13.45
N GLN A 140 19.74 -8.28 12.29
CA GLN A 140 21.02 -8.95 12.17
C GLN A 140 22.10 -7.91 11.82
N GLY A 141 22.75 -7.33 12.84
CA GLY A 141 23.96 -6.50 12.67
C GLY A 141 25.18 -7.29 12.19
N GLY A 142 25.00 -8.32 11.37
CA GLY A 142 26.02 -9.23 10.86
C GLY A 142 25.67 -9.68 9.45
N ALA A 143 26.72 -9.89 8.65
CA ALA A 143 26.69 -10.34 7.27
C ALA A 143 25.66 -11.47 7.01
N PRO A 144 25.11 -11.57 5.79
CA PRO A 144 24.04 -12.50 5.48
C PRO A 144 24.56 -13.93 5.63
N GLU A 145 24.23 -14.59 6.73
CA GLU A 145 24.32 -16.04 6.81
C GLU A 145 23.15 -16.62 6.01
N ARG A 146 23.39 -16.64 4.70
CA ARG A 146 22.86 -17.57 3.69
C ARG A 146 21.62 -18.35 4.15
N LEU A 147 20.46 -17.73 3.97
CA LEU A 147 19.29 -18.47 3.53
C LEU A 147 19.43 -18.59 2.01
N GLU A 148 20.10 -19.65 1.57
CA GLU A 148 20.26 -19.94 0.14
C GLU A 148 18.91 -20.30 -0.48
N GLY A 149 18.58 -19.57 -1.55
CA GLY A 149 17.35 -19.73 -2.32
C GLY A 149 16.97 -18.45 -3.04
N ASP A 150 17.87 -17.94 -3.88
CA ASP A 150 17.59 -16.95 -4.93
C ASP A 150 17.09 -15.55 -4.52
N LEU A 151 17.79 -14.90 -3.59
CA LEU A 151 17.68 -13.46 -3.37
C LEU A 151 19.00 -12.73 -3.61
N LEU A 152 19.58 -12.93 -4.79
CA LEU A 152 20.41 -11.88 -5.36
C LEU A 152 19.45 -10.78 -5.79
N LEU A 153 19.47 -9.63 -5.13
CA LEU A 153 19.21 -8.32 -5.74
C LEU A 153 19.44 -7.19 -4.72
N SER A 154 20.00 -6.11 -5.24
CA SER A 154 20.60 -4.99 -4.52
C SER A 154 19.79 -4.46 -3.34
N GLN A 155 20.48 -4.22 -2.23
CA GLN A 155 20.05 -3.41 -1.10
C GLN A 155 19.60 -2.02 -1.60
N VAL A 156 18.30 -1.80 -1.84
CA VAL A 156 17.77 -0.44 -1.94
C VAL A 156 17.70 0.08 -0.50
N GLN A 157 18.77 0.73 -0.06
CA GLN A 157 18.74 1.50 1.18
C GLN A 157 17.76 2.65 0.98
N VAL A 158 16.53 2.50 1.50
CA VAL A 158 15.59 3.61 1.56
C VAL A 158 16.15 4.61 2.58
N SER A 159 16.78 5.65 2.06
CA SER A 159 17.47 6.66 2.87
C SER A 159 16.49 7.41 3.77
N THR A 160 16.79 7.49 5.06
CA THR A 160 16.08 8.36 6.01
C THR A 160 16.61 9.80 5.99
N ILE A 161 17.45 10.13 5.00
CA ILE A 161 18.01 11.46 4.77
C ILE A 161 17.15 12.21 3.76
N CYS A 162 16.75 13.43 4.12
CA CYS A 162 16.01 14.31 3.24
C CYS A 162 16.89 14.80 2.07
N PRO A 163 16.48 14.64 0.81
CA PRO A 163 17.24 15.13 -0.35
C PRO A 163 17.48 16.65 -0.36
N LEU A 164 16.59 17.42 0.28
CA LEU A 164 16.68 18.88 0.35
C LEU A 164 17.61 19.37 1.47
N THR A 165 17.53 18.77 2.65
CA THR A 165 18.28 19.25 3.82
C THR A 165 19.55 18.48 4.08
N GLN A 166 19.73 17.31 3.42
CA GLN A 166 20.83 16.37 3.68
C GLN A 166 20.91 15.97 5.17
N GLN A 167 19.79 16.05 5.87
CA GLN A 167 19.63 15.71 7.28
C GLN A 167 18.54 14.67 7.44
N GLN A 168 18.48 14.03 8.61
CA GLN A 168 17.41 13.09 8.95
C GLN A 168 16.03 13.72 8.74
N LEU A 169 15.13 12.96 8.12
CA LEU A 169 13.76 13.40 7.81
C LEU A 169 13.03 13.89 9.08
N ARG A 170 12.23 14.95 8.95
CA ARG A 170 11.34 15.43 10.01
C ARG A 170 9.94 15.58 9.46
N SER A 171 9.00 14.81 10.02
CA SER A 171 7.63 14.67 9.51
C SER A 171 7.64 14.34 8.02
N PRO A 172 7.98 13.09 7.64
CA PRO A 172 8.20 12.72 6.26
C PRO A 172 6.92 12.90 5.41
N MET A 173 7.07 13.57 4.27
CA MET A 173 6.03 13.79 3.26
C MET A 173 6.44 13.11 1.97
N LYS A 174 5.57 12.27 1.40
CA LYS A 174 5.77 11.55 0.14
C LYS A 174 5.06 12.28 -1.00
N ASN A 175 5.75 12.45 -2.12
CA ASN A 175 5.11 12.87 -3.36
C ASN A 175 4.40 11.67 -4.01
N THR A 176 3.08 11.74 -4.15
CA THR A 176 2.28 10.66 -4.75
C THR A 176 2.63 10.39 -6.21
N ARG A 177 3.18 11.36 -6.95
CA ARG A 177 3.58 11.19 -8.36
C ARG A 177 4.86 10.41 -8.58
N CYS A 178 5.81 10.43 -7.63
CA CYS A 178 7.13 9.81 -7.83
C CYS A 178 7.65 8.99 -6.65
N GLY A 179 6.91 8.94 -5.53
CA GLY A 179 7.26 8.15 -4.35
C GLY A 179 8.39 8.72 -3.47
N HIS A 180 9.04 9.81 -3.87
CA HIS A 180 10.13 10.40 -3.08
C HIS A 180 9.63 11.10 -1.80
N VAL A 181 10.45 11.02 -0.75
CA VAL A 181 10.10 11.47 0.60
C VAL A 181 10.99 12.62 1.06
N TYR A 182 10.38 13.61 1.74
CA TYR A 182 11.04 14.84 2.18
C TYR A 182 10.61 15.24 3.59
N SER A 183 11.42 16.07 4.24
CA SER A 183 11.00 16.75 5.47
C SER A 183 9.91 17.77 5.16
N ARG A 184 8.79 17.73 5.89
CA ARG A 184 7.60 18.57 5.63
C ARG A 184 7.94 20.05 5.47
N GLN A 185 8.72 20.61 6.39
CA GLN A 185 9.06 22.03 6.34
C GLN A 185 9.92 22.38 5.13
N ALA A 186 10.86 21.51 4.76
CA ALA A 186 11.78 21.73 3.65
C ALA A 186 11.05 21.72 2.30
N ILE A 187 10.17 20.74 2.08
CA ILE A 187 9.45 20.62 0.80
C ILE A 187 8.41 21.74 0.62
N LEU A 188 7.72 22.15 1.69
CA LEU A 188 6.80 23.28 1.63
C LEU A 188 7.52 24.60 1.34
N ALA A 189 8.72 24.81 1.91
CA ALA A 189 9.54 25.97 1.59
C ALA A 189 10.02 25.96 0.12
N HIS A 190 10.46 24.80 -0.38
CA HIS A 190 10.88 24.61 -1.78
C HIS A 190 9.76 24.96 -2.77
N ILE A 191 8.54 24.47 -2.53
CA ILE A 191 7.38 24.75 -3.39
C ILE A 191 7.05 26.24 -3.39
N ARG A 192 7.03 26.88 -2.21
CA ARG A 192 6.75 28.32 -2.08
C ARG A 192 7.79 29.18 -2.79
N ALA A 193 9.07 28.81 -2.69
CA ALA A 193 10.16 29.53 -3.36
C ALA A 193 10.06 29.49 -4.90
N LYS A 194 9.53 28.40 -5.45
CA LYS A 194 9.43 28.15 -6.90
C LYS A 194 8.09 28.57 -7.53
N LYS A 195 7.20 29.23 -6.78
CA LYS A 195 5.92 29.82 -7.24
C LYS A 195 5.08 28.91 -8.17
N GLY A 196 4.95 27.62 -7.82
CA GLY A 196 4.08 26.66 -8.53
C GLY A 196 4.75 25.81 -9.63
N GLY A 197 6.02 26.05 -9.96
CA GLY A 197 6.80 25.24 -10.92
C GLY A 197 7.87 24.38 -10.25
N ALA A 198 7.64 23.89 -9.03
CA ALA A 198 8.66 23.15 -8.29
C ALA A 198 8.83 21.74 -8.89
N GLN A 199 10.05 21.39 -9.26
CA GLN A 199 10.43 20.03 -9.61
C GLN A 199 10.86 19.26 -8.36
N CYS A 200 10.76 17.93 -8.48
CA CYS A 200 11.24 16.95 -7.53
C CYS A 200 12.71 17.24 -7.15
N PRO A 201 13.01 17.50 -5.87
CA PRO A 201 14.39 17.72 -5.42
C PRO A 201 15.27 16.47 -5.46
N ALA A 202 14.68 15.27 -5.60
CA ALA A 202 15.46 14.05 -5.74
C ALA A 202 16.27 14.09 -7.05
N SER A 203 17.55 13.76 -6.95
CA SER A 203 18.47 13.83 -8.09
C SER A 203 17.98 12.96 -9.24
N GLY A 204 17.87 13.54 -10.44
CA GLY A 204 17.45 12.83 -11.65
C GLY A 204 15.94 12.66 -11.83
N CYS A 205 15.10 13.18 -10.93
CA CYS A 205 13.64 13.07 -11.07
C CYS A 205 13.04 14.30 -11.77
N ALA A 206 12.31 14.07 -12.86
CA ALA A 206 11.66 15.14 -13.64
C ALA A 206 10.23 15.48 -13.17
N ALA A 207 9.69 14.76 -12.17
CA ALA A 207 8.33 14.94 -11.70
C ALA A 207 8.12 16.32 -11.05
N GLY A 208 6.92 16.89 -11.25
CA GLY A 208 6.48 18.07 -10.51
C GLY A 208 6.18 17.75 -9.05
N VAL A 209 6.28 18.77 -8.19
CA VAL A 209 5.85 18.70 -6.80
C VAL A 209 4.90 19.86 -6.52
N VAL A 210 3.68 19.53 -6.11
CA VAL A 210 2.68 20.48 -5.62
C VAL A 210 2.18 20.05 -4.24
N ILE A 211 1.59 20.98 -3.50
CA ILE A 211 1.18 20.75 -2.10
C ILE A 211 0.11 19.66 -2.02
N ASP A 212 -0.85 19.65 -2.95
CA ASP A 212 -1.99 18.73 -2.95
C ASP A 212 -1.58 17.28 -3.23
N GLU A 213 -0.37 17.06 -3.73
CA GLU A 213 0.18 15.75 -4.07
C GLU A 213 1.22 15.26 -3.05
N LEU A 214 1.34 15.98 -1.94
CA LEU A 214 2.14 15.56 -0.80
C LEU A 214 1.26 14.92 0.26
N SER A 215 1.48 13.62 0.50
CA SER A 215 0.84 12.88 1.58
C SER A 215 1.83 12.63 2.72
N ALA A 216 1.33 12.52 3.96
CA ALA A 216 2.16 12.12 5.08
C ALA A 216 2.62 10.67 4.88
N ASP A 217 3.92 10.41 5.01
CA ASP A 217 4.48 9.07 4.86
C ASP A 217 4.55 8.37 6.23
N ARG A 218 3.43 7.77 6.61
CA ARG A 218 3.28 7.09 7.90
C ARG A 218 4.18 5.86 8.02
N GLU A 219 4.47 5.19 6.91
CA GLU A 219 5.41 4.07 6.85
C GLU A 219 6.84 4.54 7.16
N MET A 220 7.29 5.61 6.50
CA MET A 220 8.60 6.22 6.77
C MET A 220 8.70 6.73 8.21
N GLU A 221 7.63 7.36 8.71
CA GLU A 221 7.61 7.84 10.09
C GLU A 221 7.72 6.69 11.11
N ASN A 222 7.01 5.59 10.87
CA ASN A 222 7.08 4.39 11.71
C ASN A 222 8.47 3.74 11.63
N ARG A 223 9.07 3.67 10.44
CA ARG A 223 10.46 3.20 10.22
C ARG A 223 11.46 4.01 11.05
N MET A 224 11.40 5.34 10.98
CA MET A 224 12.28 6.22 11.75
C MET A 224 12.08 6.09 13.26
N LYS A 225 10.82 5.93 13.72
CA LYS A 225 10.51 5.67 15.14
C LYS A 225 11.13 4.36 15.60
N ARG A 226 11.01 3.28 14.81
CA ARG A 226 11.63 1.98 15.10
C ARG A 226 13.16 2.11 15.18
N GLU A 227 13.81 2.74 14.20
CA GLU A 227 15.26 2.98 14.20
C GLU A 227 15.74 3.81 15.40
N SER A 228 15.00 4.84 15.79
CA SER A 228 15.35 5.69 16.93
C SER A 228 15.28 4.97 18.28
N ARG A 229 14.35 4.01 18.42
CA ARG A 229 14.22 3.18 19.63
C ARG A 229 15.39 2.21 19.75
N VAL A 230 15.79 1.61 18.63
CA VAL A 230 16.95 0.69 18.57
C VAL A 230 18.26 1.44 18.87
N ARG A 231 18.43 2.67 18.35
CA ARG A 231 19.62 3.50 18.65
C ARG A 231 19.71 3.96 20.11
N LYS A 232 18.58 4.22 20.77
CA LYS A 232 18.55 4.61 22.18
C LYS A 232 18.86 3.44 23.11
N SER A 233 18.28 2.26 22.86
CA SER A 233 18.56 1.07 23.67
C SER A 233 19.99 0.57 23.51
N THR A 234 20.58 0.68 22.31
CA THR A 234 22.00 0.34 22.08
C THR A 234 22.95 1.33 22.78
N ALA A 235 22.65 2.63 22.78
CA ALA A 235 23.45 3.62 23.49
C ALA A 235 23.38 3.48 25.03
N GLU A 236 22.20 3.18 25.59
CA GLU A 236 22.02 2.97 27.03
C GLU A 236 22.73 1.69 27.52
N ASN A 237 22.68 0.61 26.74
CA ASN A 237 23.38 -0.63 27.08
C ASN A 237 24.92 -0.50 27.03
N VAL A 238 25.45 0.34 26.13
CA VAL A 238 26.90 0.63 26.05
C VAL A 238 27.39 1.47 27.24
N MET A 239 26.58 2.39 27.77
CA MET A 239 26.95 3.18 28.95
C MET A 239 26.93 2.37 30.25
N VAL A 240 26.10 1.33 30.35
CA VAL A 240 26.09 0.41 31.50
C VAL A 240 27.34 -0.49 31.51
N TYR A 241 27.86 -0.86 30.34
CA TYR A 241 29.05 -1.71 30.22
C TYR A 241 30.38 -0.99 30.47
N ASN A 242 30.44 0.34 30.33
CA ASN A 242 31.67 1.13 30.55
C ASN A 242 31.79 1.71 31.97
N LYS A 243 30.95 1.27 32.91
CA LYS A 243 30.92 1.77 34.31
C LYS A 243 31.30 0.70 35.35
N LYS A 244 31.93 -0.39 34.93
CA LYS A 244 32.53 -1.43 35.79
C LYS A 244 34.04 -1.43 35.63
#